data_AF-A0A9X9F813-F1
#
_entry.id   AF-A0A9X9F813-F1
#
_cell.length_a   1.000
_cell.length_b   1.000
_cell.length_c   1.000
_cell.angle_alpha   90.00
_cell.angle_beta   90.00
_cell.angle_gamma   90.00
#
_symmetry.space_group_name_H-M   'P 1'
#
loop_
_entity.id
_entity.type
_entity.pdbx_description
1 polymer ?
#
loop_
_entity_poly.entity_id
_entity_poly.type
_entity_poly.pdbx_seq_one_letter_code
_entity_poly.pdbx_strand_id
1 'polypeptide(L)'
;NGKTAYVHVPYLTGKAPVKVQPVAKVEKTTTVQDTAKVREAAKAQEVAETQAKAKAVEATKAREAAEAQAEVKAQEAAKAREAAKAQEAAKAQADAEAQAEVKAQEAAKAREAAKAQADAEAQAAAKAQEAAKAREAAKAQEAAEAREAAKAQEAAEAREAAKAQEAAKAQKPATQQPVAKETETSAPSSSRELRVVATAYTADPLENGYKAGDQVKSALGHNLTANPNMKLIAVDPSVIPLGSKVWVEGYGVAIAGDTGGAIKGNKIDVLMPDKGSSSSWGRKTVTVKVLN
;
A
#
# COMPACT_ATOMS: atom_id res chain seq x y z
N ASN A 1 10.83 -52.20 -14.98
CA ASN A 1 11.25 -52.91 -13.75
C ASN A 1 10.09 -53.69 -13.19
N GLY A 2 9.90 -54.91 -13.70
CA GLY A 2 8.87 -55.83 -13.24
C GLY A 2 9.24 -56.51 -11.93
N LYS A 3 8.22 -56.88 -11.16
CA LYS A 3 8.30 -57.89 -10.10
C LYS A 3 7.06 -58.77 -10.17
N THR A 4 7.20 -59.86 -10.90
CA THR A 4 6.30 -61.01 -10.89
C THR A 4 6.48 -61.75 -9.57
N ALA A 5 5.39 -61.92 -8.79
CA ALA A 5 5.40 -62.70 -7.57
C ALA A 5 5.21 -64.19 -7.90
N TYR A 6 6.19 -65.01 -7.53
CA TYR A 6 6.12 -66.47 -7.53
C TYR A 6 5.31 -66.95 -6.31
N VAL A 7 4.30 -67.79 -6.52
CA VAL A 7 3.65 -68.55 -5.44
C VAL A 7 4.06 -70.02 -5.59
N HIS A 8 4.68 -70.54 -4.54
CA HIS A 8 5.20 -71.90 -4.42
C HIS A 8 4.05 -72.85 -4.06
N VAL A 9 3.86 -73.93 -4.83
CA VAL A 9 2.90 -75.01 -4.53
C VAL A 9 3.68 -76.32 -4.38
N PRO A 10 3.72 -76.94 -3.18
CA PRO A 10 4.43 -78.20 -3.01
C PRO A 10 3.58 -79.40 -3.46
N TYR A 11 4.28 -80.28 -4.16
CA TYR A 11 3.88 -81.55 -4.74
C TYR A 11 3.57 -82.61 -3.66
N LEU A 12 2.52 -83.42 -3.83
CA LEU A 12 2.37 -84.70 -3.13
C LEU A 12 1.94 -85.79 -4.11
N THR A 13 2.95 -86.48 -4.67
CA THR A 13 2.85 -87.77 -5.36
C THR A 13 3.02 -88.92 -4.37
N GLY A 14 2.11 -89.89 -4.41
CA GLY A 14 2.27 -91.18 -3.75
C GLY A 14 1.40 -92.25 -4.40
N LYS A 15 1.93 -92.90 -5.44
CA LYS A 15 1.42 -94.18 -5.96
C LYS A 15 1.99 -95.32 -5.11
N ALA A 16 1.14 -96.25 -4.68
CA ALA A 16 1.55 -97.54 -4.11
C ALA A 16 0.78 -98.68 -4.80
N PRO A 17 1.35 -99.91 -4.88
CA PRO A 17 1.24 -100.76 -6.06
C PRO A 17 0.15 -101.84 -6.00
N VAL A 18 -0.19 -102.30 -7.21
CA VAL A 18 -1.08 -103.42 -7.55
C VAL A 18 -0.39 -104.77 -7.28
N LYS A 19 -1.12 -105.70 -6.64
CA LYS A 19 -0.87 -107.15 -6.73
C LYS A 19 -2.18 -107.87 -7.10
N VAL A 20 -2.03 -108.96 -7.83
CA VAL A 20 -2.94 -109.46 -8.85
C VAL A 20 -3.57 -110.80 -8.40
N GLN A 21 -4.90 -110.92 -8.52
CA GLN A 21 -5.69 -112.12 -8.87
C GLN A 21 -5.87 -113.29 -7.86
N PRO A 22 -6.90 -114.18 -8.02
CA PRO A 22 -7.64 -114.51 -9.26
C PRO A 22 -9.17 -114.61 -9.21
N VAL A 23 -9.68 -114.75 -10.43
CA VAL A 23 -11.04 -114.91 -10.94
C VAL A 23 -11.82 -116.05 -10.29
N ALA A 24 -13.08 -115.81 -9.94
CA ALA A 24 -14.11 -116.84 -9.77
C ALA A 24 -15.40 -116.37 -10.46
N LYS A 25 -15.83 -117.18 -11.42
CA LYS A 25 -17.05 -117.06 -12.21
C LYS A 25 -18.16 -117.75 -11.43
N VAL A 26 -19.21 -117.03 -11.00
CA VAL A 26 -20.45 -117.64 -10.53
C VAL A 26 -21.64 -116.87 -11.10
N GLU A 27 -22.64 -117.65 -11.46
CA GLU A 27 -23.73 -117.40 -12.40
C GLU A 27 -24.80 -116.44 -11.87
N LYS A 28 -25.59 -115.90 -12.81
CA LYS A 28 -26.79 -115.11 -12.54
C LYS A 28 -27.88 -115.97 -11.89
N THR A 29 -28.44 -115.48 -10.78
CA THR A 29 -29.83 -115.75 -10.41
C THR A 29 -30.43 -114.50 -9.78
N THR A 30 -31.27 -113.80 -10.54
CA THR A 30 -32.06 -112.65 -10.09
C THR A 30 -33.22 -113.15 -9.23
N THR A 31 -33.24 -112.81 -7.95
CA THR A 31 -34.37 -113.05 -7.05
C THR A 31 -35.17 -111.75 -6.87
N VAL A 32 -36.48 -111.84 -7.08
CA VAL A 32 -37.48 -110.76 -7.24
C VAL A 32 -37.71 -109.89 -5.98
N GLN A 33 -36.88 -110.01 -4.93
CA GLN A 33 -37.02 -109.24 -3.68
C GLN A 33 -36.15 -107.97 -3.59
N ASP A 34 -35.16 -107.78 -4.48
CA ASP A 34 -34.20 -106.66 -4.39
C ASP A 34 -34.65 -105.40 -5.16
N THR A 35 -35.55 -105.54 -6.13
CA THR A 35 -36.07 -104.42 -6.93
C THR A 35 -36.99 -103.47 -6.13
N ALA A 36 -37.64 -103.95 -5.06
CA ALA A 36 -38.47 -103.10 -4.20
C ALA A 36 -37.62 -102.20 -3.29
N LYS A 37 -36.53 -102.74 -2.72
CA LYS A 37 -35.62 -102.01 -1.83
C LYS A 37 -34.77 -100.98 -2.58
N VAL A 38 -34.30 -101.31 -3.78
CA VAL A 38 -33.57 -100.37 -4.66
C VAL A 38 -34.49 -99.25 -5.18
N ARG A 39 -35.77 -99.54 -5.46
CA ARG A 39 -36.75 -98.53 -5.88
C ARG A 39 -37.17 -97.60 -4.74
N GLU A 40 -37.28 -98.09 -3.51
CA GLU A 40 -37.47 -97.26 -2.31
C GLU A 40 -36.27 -96.37 -2.03
N ALA A 41 -35.04 -96.91 -2.11
CA ALA A 41 -33.82 -96.13 -1.93
C ALA A 41 -33.65 -95.04 -3.02
N ALA A 42 -33.97 -95.34 -4.28
CA ALA A 42 -33.96 -94.36 -5.38
C ALA A 42 -35.00 -93.25 -5.18
N LYS A 43 -36.22 -93.58 -4.71
CA LYS A 43 -37.24 -92.59 -4.36
C LYS A 43 -36.83 -91.74 -3.16
N ALA A 44 -36.20 -92.33 -2.14
CA ALA A 44 -35.68 -91.59 -1.00
C ALA A 44 -34.55 -90.62 -1.41
N GLN A 45 -33.70 -91.02 -2.35
CA GLN A 45 -32.65 -90.16 -2.90
C GLN A 45 -33.23 -89.00 -3.75
N GLU A 46 -34.26 -89.26 -4.56
CA GLU A 46 -34.96 -88.23 -5.34
C GLU A 46 -35.69 -87.23 -4.42
N VAL A 47 -36.30 -87.70 -3.33
CA VAL A 47 -36.92 -86.85 -2.30
C VAL A 47 -35.87 -86.03 -1.54
N ALA A 48 -34.70 -86.60 -1.24
CA ALA A 48 -33.61 -85.87 -0.61
C ALA A 48 -33.00 -84.80 -1.54
N GLU A 49 -32.85 -85.10 -2.83
CA GLU A 49 -32.34 -84.15 -3.82
C GLU A 49 -33.33 -83.01 -4.09
N THR A 50 -34.64 -83.30 -4.14
CA THR A 50 -35.68 -82.27 -4.27
C THR A 50 -35.79 -81.41 -3.01
N GLN A 51 -35.64 -81.97 -1.81
CA GLN A 51 -35.54 -81.18 -0.57
C GLN A 51 -34.26 -80.33 -0.51
N ALA A 52 -33.12 -80.84 -0.97
CA ALA A 52 -31.87 -80.08 -1.03
C ALA A 52 -31.97 -78.92 -2.03
N LYS A 53 -32.58 -79.15 -3.20
CA LYS A 53 -32.88 -78.11 -4.20
C LYS A 53 -33.85 -77.06 -3.64
N ALA A 54 -34.89 -77.46 -2.92
CA ALA A 54 -35.82 -76.52 -2.28
C ALA A 54 -35.14 -75.62 -1.24
N LYS A 55 -34.29 -76.20 -0.37
CA LYS A 55 -33.49 -75.43 0.60
C LYS A 55 -32.47 -74.51 -0.05
N ALA A 56 -31.86 -74.93 -1.16
CA ALA A 56 -30.94 -74.10 -1.92
C ALA A 56 -31.66 -72.87 -2.52
N VAL A 57 -32.86 -73.06 -3.07
CA VAL A 57 -33.69 -71.97 -3.62
C VAL A 57 -34.10 -70.97 -2.53
N GLU A 58 -34.50 -71.46 -1.36
CA GLU A 58 -34.85 -70.61 -0.21
C GLU A 58 -33.64 -69.81 0.30
N ALA A 59 -32.47 -70.44 0.37
CA ALA A 59 -31.23 -69.77 0.75
C ALA A 59 -30.80 -68.67 -0.25
N THR A 60 -30.97 -68.89 -1.55
CA THR A 60 -30.75 -67.85 -2.57
C THR A 60 -31.70 -66.68 -2.41
N LYS A 61 -33.00 -66.95 -2.18
CA LYS A 61 -33.99 -65.88 -2.00
C LYS A 61 -33.73 -65.05 -0.74
N ALA A 62 -33.30 -65.69 0.34
CA ALA A 62 -32.89 -65.00 1.56
C ALA A 62 -31.64 -64.13 1.36
N ARG A 63 -30.68 -64.61 0.55
CA ARG A 63 -29.48 -63.84 0.19
C ARG A 63 -29.81 -62.62 -0.68
N GLU A 64 -30.66 -62.78 -1.69
CA GLU A 64 -31.11 -61.66 -2.55
C GLU A 64 -31.88 -60.60 -1.75
N ALA A 65 -32.73 -61.02 -0.81
CA ALA A 65 -33.43 -60.09 0.07
C ALA A 65 -32.46 -59.32 1.00
N ALA A 66 -31.41 -59.97 1.50
CA ALA A 66 -30.38 -59.32 2.31
C ALA A 66 -29.53 -58.34 1.48
N GLU A 67 -29.21 -58.69 0.24
CA GLU A 67 -28.45 -57.83 -0.69
C GLU A 67 -29.25 -56.58 -1.07
N ALA A 68 -30.55 -56.74 -1.37
CA ALA A 68 -31.44 -55.61 -1.63
C ALA A 68 -31.57 -54.67 -0.42
N GLN A 69 -31.66 -55.21 0.81
CA GLN A 69 -31.68 -54.39 2.03
C GLN A 69 -30.34 -53.66 2.27
N ALA A 70 -29.21 -54.29 1.92
CA ALA A 70 -27.89 -53.66 2.02
C ALA A 70 -27.74 -52.51 1.02
N GLU A 71 -28.25 -52.67 -0.19
CA GLU A 71 -28.21 -51.64 -1.24
C GLU A 71 -29.05 -50.41 -0.85
N VAL A 72 -30.26 -50.61 -0.31
CA VAL A 72 -31.10 -49.50 0.19
C VAL A 72 -30.39 -48.72 1.31
N LYS A 73 -29.77 -49.41 2.28
CA LYS A 73 -28.98 -48.75 3.34
C LYS A 73 -27.76 -48.02 2.79
N ALA A 74 -27.11 -48.55 1.76
CA ALA A 74 -25.99 -47.89 1.12
C ALA A 74 -26.43 -46.60 0.40
N GLN A 75 -27.59 -46.61 -0.26
CA GLN A 75 -28.17 -45.43 -0.90
C GLN A 75 -28.59 -44.37 0.12
N GLU A 76 -29.21 -44.75 1.24
CA GLU A 76 -29.55 -43.82 2.32
C GLU A 76 -28.30 -43.19 2.95
N ALA A 77 -27.25 -43.99 3.19
CA ALA A 77 -25.98 -43.50 3.70
C ALA A 77 -25.28 -42.54 2.71
N ALA A 78 -25.38 -42.80 1.39
CA ALA A 78 -24.86 -41.91 0.36
C ALA A 78 -25.60 -40.56 0.35
N LYS A 79 -26.93 -40.58 0.43
CA LYS A 79 -27.76 -39.37 0.48
C LYS A 79 -27.51 -38.54 1.74
N ALA A 80 -27.32 -39.20 2.89
CA ALA A 80 -26.96 -38.53 4.14
C ALA A 80 -25.57 -37.84 4.05
N ARG A 81 -24.59 -38.48 3.40
CA ARG A 81 -23.27 -37.88 3.16
C ARG A 81 -23.32 -36.69 2.22
N GLU A 82 -24.16 -36.74 1.19
CA GLU A 82 -24.35 -35.62 0.27
C GLU A 82 -25.02 -34.43 0.96
N ALA A 83 -26.06 -34.68 1.77
CA ALA A 83 -26.71 -33.65 2.57
C ALA A 83 -25.75 -33.00 3.59
N ALA A 84 -24.86 -33.78 4.22
CA ALA A 84 -23.84 -33.25 5.12
C ALA A 84 -22.84 -32.35 4.41
N LYS A 85 -22.38 -32.74 3.21
CA LYS A 85 -21.49 -31.90 2.38
C LYS A 85 -22.18 -30.61 1.94
N ALA A 86 -23.46 -30.66 1.59
CA ALA A 86 -24.23 -29.48 1.22
C ALA A 86 -24.37 -28.50 2.41
N GLN A 87 -24.60 -29.01 3.62
CA GLN A 87 -24.63 -28.17 4.83
C GLN A 87 -23.27 -27.54 5.13
N GLU A 88 -22.17 -28.29 4.98
CA GLU A 88 -20.82 -27.77 5.20
C GLU A 88 -20.48 -26.65 4.19
N ALA A 89 -20.83 -26.85 2.92
CA ALA A 89 -20.66 -25.83 1.89
C ALA A 89 -21.49 -24.57 2.15
N ALA A 90 -22.75 -24.72 2.59
CA ALA A 90 -23.61 -23.60 2.95
C ALA A 90 -23.06 -22.82 4.14
N LYS A 91 -22.52 -23.51 5.16
CA LYS A 91 -21.88 -22.86 6.30
C LYS A 91 -20.61 -22.10 5.89
N ALA A 92 -19.77 -22.70 5.05
CA ALA A 92 -18.57 -22.04 4.53
C ALA A 92 -18.89 -20.79 3.71
N GLN A 93 -19.99 -20.83 2.93
CA GLN A 93 -20.46 -19.65 2.19
C GLN A 93 -20.96 -18.55 3.12
N ALA A 94 -21.74 -18.88 4.16
CA ALA A 94 -22.20 -17.91 5.14
C ALA A 94 -21.04 -17.26 5.92
N ASP A 95 -20.03 -18.06 6.31
CA ASP A 95 -18.83 -17.56 6.99
C ASP A 95 -18.01 -16.62 6.09
N ALA A 96 -17.94 -16.90 4.78
CA ALA A 96 -17.27 -16.04 3.80
C ALA A 96 -18.02 -14.71 3.59
N GLU A 97 -19.34 -14.75 3.54
CA GLU A 97 -20.19 -13.57 3.38
C GLU A 97 -20.13 -12.66 4.61
N ALA A 98 -20.16 -13.24 5.82
CA ALA A 98 -19.96 -12.50 7.07
C ALA A 98 -18.57 -11.83 7.14
N GLN A 99 -17.52 -12.52 6.69
CA GLN A 99 -16.17 -11.93 6.62
C GLN A 99 -16.08 -10.79 5.60
N ALA A 100 -16.79 -10.91 4.47
CA ALA A 100 -16.85 -9.84 3.46
C ALA A 100 -17.56 -8.59 4.01
N GLU A 101 -18.65 -8.77 4.76
CA GLU A 101 -19.38 -7.67 5.38
C GLU A 101 -18.53 -6.93 6.43
N VAL A 102 -17.81 -7.66 7.29
CA VAL A 102 -16.90 -7.05 8.27
C VAL A 102 -15.82 -6.21 7.58
N LYS A 103 -15.19 -6.74 6.52
CA LYS A 103 -14.19 -5.98 5.73
C LYS A 103 -14.79 -4.74 5.06
N ALA A 104 -16.02 -4.82 4.57
CA ALA A 104 -16.70 -3.68 3.97
C ALA A 104 -16.98 -2.58 5.01
N GLN A 105 -17.39 -2.97 6.23
CA GLN A 105 -17.61 -2.02 7.33
C GLN A 105 -16.31 -1.37 7.81
N GLU A 106 -15.21 -2.12 7.91
CA GLU A 106 -13.88 -1.57 8.25
C GLU A 106 -13.39 -0.59 7.18
N ALA A 107 -13.54 -0.93 5.89
CA ALA A 107 -13.20 -0.05 4.79
C ALA A 107 -14.04 1.24 4.78
N ALA A 108 -15.32 1.15 5.14
CA ALA A 108 -16.20 2.33 5.27
C ALA A 108 -15.73 3.25 6.41
N LYS A 109 -15.44 2.70 7.59
CA LYS A 109 -14.90 3.48 8.73
C LYS A 109 -13.55 4.13 8.41
N ALA A 110 -12.66 3.42 7.71
CA ALA A 110 -11.38 3.98 7.29
C ALA A 110 -11.54 5.17 6.32
N ARG A 111 -12.51 5.09 5.39
CA ARG A 111 -12.83 6.20 4.47
C ARG A 111 -13.42 7.40 5.21
N GLU A 112 -14.29 7.17 6.19
CA GLU A 112 -14.86 8.24 7.02
C GLU A 112 -13.79 8.96 7.83
N ALA A 113 -12.88 8.20 8.46
CA ALA A 113 -11.74 8.76 9.21
C ALA A 113 -10.80 9.58 8.30
N ALA A 114 -10.50 9.08 7.10
CA ALA A 114 -9.68 9.79 6.11
C ALA A 114 -10.34 11.11 5.67
N LYS A 115 -11.66 11.11 5.44
CA LYS A 115 -12.41 12.32 5.11
C LYS A 115 -12.39 13.34 6.26
N ALA A 116 -12.57 12.88 7.49
CA ALA A 116 -12.52 13.76 8.67
C ALA A 116 -11.13 14.40 8.84
N GLN A 117 -10.05 13.65 8.58
CA GLN A 117 -8.69 14.18 8.62
C GLN A 117 -8.44 15.23 7.52
N ALA A 118 -8.90 14.97 6.29
CA ALA A 118 -8.79 15.92 5.18
C ALA A 118 -9.57 17.22 5.45
N ASP A 119 -10.79 17.10 6.00
CA ASP A 119 -11.61 18.25 6.36
C ASP A 119 -10.93 19.09 7.49
N ALA A 120 -10.29 18.44 8.46
CA ALA A 120 -9.54 19.13 9.52
C ALA A 120 -8.27 19.84 9.01
N GLU A 121 -7.53 19.21 8.09
CA GLU A 121 -6.33 19.77 7.48
C GLU A 121 -6.67 20.97 6.59
N ALA A 122 -7.77 20.91 5.84
CA ALA A 122 -8.30 22.02 5.06
C ALA A 122 -8.68 23.23 5.95
N GLN A 123 -9.31 22.98 7.11
CA GLN A 123 -9.64 24.04 8.07
C GLN A 123 -8.39 24.66 8.71
N ALA A 124 -7.38 23.84 9.02
CA ALA A 124 -6.11 24.33 9.55
C ALA A 124 -5.37 25.20 8.53
N ALA A 125 -5.33 24.78 7.26
CA ALA A 125 -4.75 25.56 6.17
C ALA A 125 -5.47 26.90 5.96
N ALA A 126 -6.81 26.91 6.00
CA ALA A 126 -7.59 28.14 5.89
C ALA A 126 -7.28 29.13 7.02
N LYS A 127 -7.24 28.66 8.28
CA LYS A 127 -6.86 29.49 9.43
C LYS A 127 -5.42 30.01 9.34
N ALA A 128 -4.49 29.19 8.83
CA ALA A 128 -3.10 29.62 8.64
C ALA A 128 -2.98 30.72 7.58
N GLN A 129 -3.74 30.64 6.49
CA GLN A 129 -3.79 31.70 5.47
C GLN A 129 -4.40 33.00 6.02
N GLU A 130 -5.46 32.91 6.82
CA GLU A 130 -6.07 34.08 7.46
C GLU A 130 -5.09 34.76 8.43
N ALA A 131 -4.37 33.98 9.25
CA ALA A 131 -3.34 34.48 10.15
C ALA A 131 -2.15 35.11 9.38
N ALA A 132 -1.77 34.54 8.23
CA ALA A 132 -0.73 35.11 7.38
C ALA A 132 -1.15 36.47 6.80
N LYS A 133 -2.38 36.59 6.30
CA LYS A 133 -2.94 37.86 5.81
C LYS A 133 -3.03 38.91 6.92
N ALA A 134 -3.44 38.52 8.13
CA ALA A 134 -3.49 39.42 9.28
C ALA A 134 -2.08 39.95 9.67
N ARG A 135 -1.05 39.08 9.62
CA ARG A 135 0.34 39.48 9.87
C ARG A 135 0.90 40.41 8.79
N GLU A 136 0.53 40.18 7.53
CA GLU A 136 0.93 41.06 6.42
C GLU A 136 0.28 42.45 6.54
N ALA A 137 -1.01 42.50 6.88
CA ALA A 137 -1.72 43.75 7.15
C ALA A 137 -1.12 44.52 8.34
N ALA A 138 -0.75 43.82 9.42
CA ALA A 138 -0.09 44.43 10.58
C ALA A 138 1.29 45.03 10.21
N LYS A 139 2.10 44.31 9.42
CA LYS A 139 3.37 44.84 8.91
C LYS A 139 3.19 46.04 7.99
N ALA A 140 2.12 46.07 7.19
CA ALA A 140 1.81 47.21 6.33
C ALA A 140 1.40 48.45 7.14
N GLN A 141 0.67 48.29 8.24
CA GLN A 141 0.35 49.39 9.17
C GLN A 141 1.61 49.90 9.89
N GLU A 142 2.45 49.02 10.41
CA GLU A 142 3.70 49.39 11.08
C GLU A 142 4.64 50.16 10.13
N ALA A 143 4.73 49.74 8.86
CA ALA A 143 5.50 50.46 7.84
C ALA A 143 4.89 51.82 7.46
N ALA A 144 3.56 51.97 7.56
CA ALA A 144 2.89 53.24 7.31
C ALA A 144 3.12 54.24 8.46
N GLU A 145 3.00 53.80 9.72
CA GLU A 145 3.33 54.61 10.89
C GLU A 145 4.80 55.03 10.90
N ALA A 146 5.73 54.12 10.55
CA ALA A 146 7.14 54.45 10.46
C ALA A 146 7.43 55.54 9.38
N ARG A 147 6.71 55.51 8.25
CA ARG A 147 6.80 56.55 7.22
C ARG A 147 6.22 57.89 7.65
N GLU A 148 5.15 57.87 8.44
CA GLU A 148 4.56 59.10 8.97
C GLU A 148 5.46 59.74 10.03
N ALA A 149 6.04 58.93 10.92
CA ALA A 149 7.03 59.37 11.90
C ALA A 149 8.29 59.96 11.23
N ALA A 150 8.79 59.34 10.16
CA ALA A 150 9.92 59.87 9.40
C ALA A 150 9.61 61.23 8.75
N LYS A 151 8.41 61.41 8.18
CA LYS A 151 7.97 62.71 7.65
C LYS A 151 7.82 63.78 8.73
N ALA A 152 7.38 63.41 9.93
CA ALA A 152 7.28 64.34 11.06
C ALA A 152 8.66 64.80 11.56
N GLN A 153 9.67 63.91 11.57
CA GLN A 153 11.05 64.27 11.86
C GLN A 153 11.65 65.19 10.79
N GLU A 154 11.45 64.88 9.51
CA GLU A 154 11.92 65.71 8.38
C GLU A 154 11.28 67.12 8.42
N ALA A 155 10.00 67.23 8.78
CA ALA A 155 9.33 68.51 8.96
C ALA A 155 9.80 69.29 10.21
N ALA A 156 10.22 68.58 11.27
CA ALA A 156 10.81 69.19 12.46
C ALA A 156 12.22 69.73 12.19
N GLU A 157 13.07 68.96 11.50
CA GLU A 157 14.39 69.41 11.04
C GLU A 157 14.27 70.58 10.05
N ALA A 158 13.29 70.56 9.14
CA ALA A 158 13.05 71.68 8.24
C ALA A 158 12.62 72.96 8.97
N ARG A 159 11.85 72.85 10.06
CA ARG A 159 11.49 73.99 10.92
C ARG A 159 12.67 74.50 11.75
N GLU A 160 13.54 73.61 12.22
CA GLU A 160 14.75 73.99 12.93
C GLU A 160 15.75 74.69 12.00
N ALA A 161 15.92 74.18 10.77
CA ALA A 161 16.71 74.80 9.72
C ALA A 161 16.15 76.18 9.30
N ALA A 162 14.82 76.35 9.26
CA ALA A 162 14.20 77.65 9.01
C ALA A 162 14.44 78.66 10.14
N LYS A 163 14.40 78.21 11.41
CA LYS A 163 14.79 79.04 12.57
C LYS A 163 16.27 79.42 12.56
N ALA A 164 17.15 78.51 12.14
CA ALA A 164 18.58 78.79 11.98
C ALA A 164 18.85 79.81 10.86
N GLN A 165 18.04 79.81 9.79
CA GLN A 165 18.12 80.82 8.73
C GLN A 165 17.55 82.19 9.15
N GLU A 166 16.56 82.23 10.06
CA GLU A 166 16.05 83.48 10.64
C GLU A 166 17.08 84.12 11.60
N ALA A 167 17.80 83.31 12.38
CA ALA A 167 18.94 83.76 13.18
C ALA A 167 20.12 84.27 12.33
N ALA A 168 20.29 83.74 11.12
CA ALA A 168 21.35 84.17 10.18
C ALA A 168 21.04 85.48 9.43
N LYS A 169 19.82 86.03 9.53
CA LYS A 169 19.43 87.28 8.84
C LYS A 169 19.81 88.57 9.61
N ALA A 170 20.44 88.45 10.78
CA ALA A 170 20.87 89.58 11.61
C ALA A 170 22.27 90.14 11.27
N GLN A 171 23.05 89.54 10.38
CA GLN A 171 24.34 90.11 9.95
C GLN A 171 24.62 89.88 8.46
N LYS A 172 25.03 90.95 7.78
CA LYS A 172 25.37 91.02 6.34
C LYS A 172 26.75 91.72 6.23
N PRO A 173 27.50 91.61 5.12
CA PRO A 173 28.16 90.40 4.60
C PRO A 173 29.67 90.62 4.32
N ALA A 174 30.48 89.56 4.21
CA ALA A 174 31.74 89.59 3.45
C ALA A 174 32.25 88.18 3.06
N THR A 175 32.07 87.87 1.77
CA THR A 175 33.06 87.29 0.84
C THR A 175 33.73 85.92 1.11
N GLN A 176 33.24 84.93 0.32
CA GLN A 176 33.93 83.86 -0.43
C GLN A 176 34.64 82.69 0.30
N GLN A 177 33.98 81.52 0.16
CA GLN A 177 34.45 80.14 -0.10
C GLN A 177 35.62 79.55 0.71
N PRO A 178 35.44 78.32 1.26
CA PRO A 178 35.89 77.14 0.51
C PRO A 178 34.95 75.92 0.57
N VAL A 179 35.35 74.92 -0.21
CA VAL A 179 34.69 73.64 -0.51
C VAL A 179 35.04 72.62 0.57
N ALA A 180 34.04 72.05 1.26
CA ALA A 180 34.16 70.78 1.97
C ALA A 180 32.75 70.21 2.21
N LYS A 181 32.46 69.05 1.61
CA LYS A 181 31.20 68.32 1.82
C LYS A 181 31.53 66.98 2.48
N GLU A 182 31.55 66.98 3.80
CA GLU A 182 31.47 65.76 4.59
C GLU A 182 30.02 65.24 4.53
N THR A 183 29.89 63.96 4.22
CA THR A 183 28.62 63.25 4.13
C THR A 183 28.73 62.04 5.04
N GLU A 184 28.15 62.13 6.23
CA GLU A 184 27.84 61.01 7.14
C GLU A 184 26.36 60.65 6.91
N THR A 185 25.84 59.42 6.84
CA THR A 185 26.38 58.06 7.00
C THR A 185 25.45 57.15 6.19
N SER A 186 25.92 56.62 5.06
CA SER A 186 25.34 55.40 4.47
C SER A 186 26.27 54.25 4.87
N ALA A 187 25.72 53.18 5.42
CA ALA A 187 26.45 51.94 5.56
C ALA A 187 26.19 51.09 4.31
N PRO A 188 27.08 51.03 3.31
CA PRO A 188 26.99 50.05 2.26
C PRO A 188 27.62 48.77 2.79
N SER A 189 26.84 47.91 3.47
CA SER A 189 27.20 46.49 3.40
C SER A 189 26.95 46.10 1.95
N SER A 190 28.00 45.74 1.21
CA SER A 190 28.00 45.48 -0.23
C SER A 190 27.13 44.27 -0.61
N SER A 191 25.81 44.37 -0.46
CA SER A 191 24.87 43.34 -0.85
C SER A 191 24.82 43.30 -2.37
N ARG A 192 25.30 42.20 -2.96
CA ARG A 192 25.29 42.01 -4.41
C ARG A 192 23.87 41.72 -4.86
N GLU A 193 23.29 42.62 -5.65
CA GLU A 193 21.96 42.44 -6.23
C GLU A 193 22.05 41.81 -7.63
N LEU A 194 21.19 40.82 -7.89
CA LEU A 194 21.16 40.03 -9.11
C LEU A 194 19.72 39.92 -9.59
N ARG A 195 19.47 40.17 -10.88
CA ARG A 195 18.20 39.79 -11.52
C ARG A 195 18.32 38.39 -12.09
N VAL A 196 17.43 37.50 -11.66
CA VAL A 196 17.45 36.08 -12.01
C VAL A 196 16.08 35.59 -12.44
N VAL A 197 16.05 34.52 -13.21
CA VAL A 197 14.81 33.78 -13.49
C VAL A 197 14.58 32.82 -12.34
N ALA A 198 13.46 32.98 -11.63
CA ALA A 198 13.03 32.08 -10.57
C ALA A 198 11.94 31.13 -11.05
N THR A 199 12.15 29.85 -10.77
CA THR A 199 11.13 28.80 -10.80
C THR A 199 10.85 28.33 -9.38
N ALA A 200 9.92 27.39 -9.21
CA ALA A 200 9.68 26.73 -7.94
C ALA A 200 9.69 25.20 -8.11
N TYR A 201 10.15 24.52 -7.07
CA TYR A 201 10.14 23.05 -6.96
C TYR A 201 9.56 22.63 -5.61
N THR A 202 9.19 21.35 -5.49
CA THR A 202 8.63 20.78 -4.26
C THR A 202 9.57 19.75 -3.66
N ALA A 203 9.38 19.46 -2.37
CA ALA A 203 10.10 18.39 -1.68
C ALA A 203 9.48 16.99 -1.90
N ASP A 204 8.57 16.82 -2.87
CA ASP A 204 7.90 15.54 -3.12
C ASP A 204 8.91 14.51 -3.65
N PRO A 205 9.10 13.37 -2.96
CA PRO A 205 10.02 12.32 -3.41
C PRO A 205 9.75 11.85 -4.84
N LEU A 206 8.48 11.70 -5.23
CA LEU A 206 8.10 11.19 -6.54
C LEU A 206 8.46 12.15 -7.67
N GLU A 207 8.36 13.47 -7.43
CA GLU A 207 8.75 14.50 -8.40
C GLU A 207 10.28 14.60 -8.56
N ASN A 208 11.02 14.16 -7.55
CA ASN A 208 12.48 14.19 -7.51
C ASN A 208 13.13 12.84 -7.88
N GLY A 209 12.34 11.87 -8.39
CA GLY A 209 12.84 10.57 -8.86
C GLY A 209 13.06 9.52 -7.76
N TYR A 210 12.59 9.79 -6.55
CA TYR A 210 12.63 8.87 -5.41
C TYR A 210 11.31 8.10 -5.26
N LYS A 211 11.30 7.08 -4.40
CA LYS A 211 10.07 6.32 -4.09
C LYS A 211 9.25 7.05 -3.03
N ALA A 212 7.95 6.76 -2.99
CA ALA A 212 7.09 7.24 -1.92
C ALA A 212 7.65 6.78 -0.56
N GLY A 213 7.89 7.74 0.35
CA GLY A 213 8.48 7.50 1.68
C GLY A 213 9.99 7.75 1.77
N ASP A 214 10.67 7.99 0.65
CA ASP A 214 12.08 8.38 0.66
C ASP A 214 12.26 9.84 1.12
N GLN A 215 13.46 10.16 1.62
CA GLN A 215 13.82 11.52 2.03
C GLN A 215 14.49 12.27 0.88
N VAL A 216 13.94 13.43 0.52
CA VAL A 216 14.58 14.38 -0.39
C VAL A 216 15.53 15.25 0.41
N LYS A 217 16.80 15.27 0.01
CA LYS A 217 17.85 16.08 0.63
C LYS A 217 18.40 17.10 -0.35
N SER A 218 18.67 18.30 0.13
CA SER A 218 19.37 19.33 -0.64
C SER A 218 20.87 19.01 -0.80
N ALA A 219 21.57 19.74 -1.67
CA ALA A 219 23.03 19.62 -1.83
C ALA A 219 23.82 19.84 -0.52
N LEU A 220 23.32 20.69 0.40
CA LEU A 220 23.88 20.86 1.74
C LEU A 220 23.40 19.82 2.77
N GLY A 221 22.59 18.85 2.36
CA GLY A 221 22.12 17.76 3.22
C GLY A 221 20.88 18.08 4.06
N HIS A 222 20.20 19.20 3.81
CA HIS A 222 18.95 19.52 4.51
C HIS A 222 17.83 18.58 4.08
N ASN A 223 17.12 18.00 5.05
CA ASN A 223 15.97 17.13 4.78
C ASN A 223 14.73 17.97 4.43
N LEU A 224 14.42 18.05 3.14
CA LEU A 224 13.34 18.87 2.60
C LEU A 224 11.97 18.22 2.82
N THR A 225 11.90 16.88 2.82
CA THR A 225 10.65 16.14 3.10
C THR A 225 10.16 16.36 4.53
N ALA A 226 11.09 16.45 5.49
CA ALA A 226 10.76 16.77 6.88
C ALA A 226 10.51 18.28 7.10
N ASN A 227 11.06 19.15 6.24
CA ASN A 227 10.98 20.60 6.37
C ASN A 227 10.54 21.27 5.06
N PRO A 228 9.33 20.99 4.56
CA PRO A 228 8.85 21.50 3.28
C PRO A 228 8.70 23.03 3.26
N ASN A 229 8.54 23.65 4.44
CA ASN A 229 8.44 25.10 4.62
C ASN A 229 9.80 25.80 4.80
N MET A 230 10.90 25.06 4.74
CA MET A 230 12.23 25.65 4.87
C MET A 230 12.47 26.66 3.74
N LYS A 231 12.94 27.86 4.10
CA LYS A 231 13.30 28.87 3.11
C LYS A 231 14.65 28.53 2.49
N LEU A 232 14.61 27.64 1.51
CA LEU A 232 15.79 27.14 0.82
C LEU A 232 15.62 27.34 -0.70
N ILE A 233 16.70 27.71 -1.37
CA ILE A 233 16.74 27.86 -2.82
C ILE A 233 17.86 27.02 -3.44
N ALA A 234 17.60 26.53 -4.66
CA ALA A 234 18.62 25.96 -5.52
C ALA A 234 19.25 27.06 -6.38
N VAL A 235 20.58 27.05 -6.48
CA VAL A 235 21.36 28.08 -7.20
C VAL A 235 22.47 27.46 -8.04
N ASP A 236 23.08 28.28 -8.91
CA ASP A 236 24.40 28.02 -9.47
C ASP A 236 25.48 28.51 -8.48
N PRO A 237 26.31 27.62 -7.90
CA PRO A 237 27.36 27.99 -6.95
C PRO A 237 28.38 29.00 -7.51
N SER A 238 28.54 29.08 -8.83
CA SER A 238 29.46 30.01 -9.50
C SER A 238 28.95 31.45 -9.46
N VAL A 239 27.64 31.65 -9.27
CA VAL A 239 26.99 32.97 -9.23
C VAL A 239 26.63 33.34 -7.79
N ILE A 240 26.02 32.41 -7.05
CA ILE A 240 25.66 32.56 -5.65
C ILE A 240 26.27 31.38 -4.89
N PRO A 241 27.28 31.60 -4.03
CA PRO A 241 27.93 30.50 -3.28
C PRO A 241 26.92 29.74 -2.41
N LEU A 242 27.07 28.42 -2.34
CA LEU A 242 26.26 27.61 -1.42
C LEU A 242 26.53 28.02 0.03
N GLY A 243 25.47 27.99 0.84
CA GLY A 243 25.46 28.44 2.23
C GLY A 243 25.18 29.94 2.40
N SER A 244 25.20 30.72 1.32
CA SER A 244 24.89 32.16 1.39
C SER A 244 23.45 32.39 1.84
N LYS A 245 23.26 33.41 2.68
CA LYS A 245 21.92 33.92 2.99
C LYS A 245 21.53 34.90 1.89
N VAL A 246 20.32 34.79 1.37
CA VAL A 246 19.83 35.66 0.30
C VAL A 246 18.44 36.16 0.61
N TRP A 247 18.09 37.33 0.11
CA TRP A 247 16.70 37.79 0.05
C TRP A 247 16.21 37.66 -1.39
N VAL A 248 15.08 36.99 -1.56
CA VAL A 248 14.43 36.78 -2.85
C VAL A 248 13.11 37.54 -2.86
N GLU A 249 12.95 38.42 -3.85
CA GLU A 249 11.73 39.21 -4.04
C GLU A 249 10.49 38.29 -4.13
N GLY A 250 9.50 38.57 -3.28
CA GLY A 250 8.26 37.79 -3.19
C GLY A 250 8.35 36.45 -2.44
N TYR A 251 9.55 35.97 -2.08
CA TYR A 251 9.73 34.71 -1.33
C TYR A 251 10.28 34.92 0.09
N GLY A 252 11.12 35.94 0.28
CA GLY A 252 11.72 36.34 1.56
C GLY A 252 13.18 35.94 1.69
N VAL A 253 13.68 35.95 2.94
CA VAL A 253 15.05 35.51 3.26
C VAL A 253 15.13 34.00 3.19
N ALA A 254 16.13 33.49 2.47
CA ALA A 254 16.34 32.07 2.21
C ALA A 254 17.84 31.70 2.23
N ILE A 255 18.12 30.41 2.32
CA ILE A 255 19.47 29.85 2.26
C ILE A 255 19.70 29.27 0.86
N ALA A 256 20.82 29.63 0.25
CA ALA A 256 21.33 28.99 -0.96
C ALA A 256 21.84 27.58 -0.59
N GLY A 257 20.94 26.61 -0.46
CA GLY A 257 21.22 25.32 0.16
C GLY A 257 21.15 24.12 -0.78
N ASP A 258 20.84 24.35 -2.05
CA ASP A 258 20.67 23.31 -3.04
C ASP A 258 21.24 23.66 -4.41
N THR A 259 21.34 22.66 -5.28
CA THR A 259 21.78 22.81 -6.68
C THR A 259 20.94 21.94 -7.59
N GLY A 260 20.64 22.40 -8.80
CA GLY A 260 19.94 21.61 -9.82
C GLY A 260 20.72 21.56 -11.12
N GLY A 261 20.60 20.45 -11.86
CA GLY A 261 21.24 20.31 -13.18
C GLY A 261 20.80 21.42 -14.16
N ALA A 262 19.52 21.81 -14.09
CA ALA A 262 18.92 22.86 -14.92
C ALA A 262 19.08 24.30 -14.37
N ILE A 263 19.62 24.44 -13.15
CA ILE A 263 19.80 25.71 -12.44
C ILE A 263 21.23 26.17 -12.64
N LYS A 264 21.45 26.95 -13.71
CA LYS A 264 22.75 27.43 -14.17
C LYS A 264 22.68 28.92 -14.51
N GLY A 265 23.75 29.66 -14.21
CA GLY A 265 23.84 31.10 -14.39
C GLY A 265 22.86 31.88 -13.52
N ASN A 266 22.19 32.88 -14.11
CA ASN A 266 21.23 33.74 -13.41
C ASN A 266 19.84 33.08 -13.32
N LYS A 267 19.79 31.86 -12.81
CA LYS A 267 18.55 31.11 -12.55
C LYS A 267 18.56 30.57 -11.13
N ILE A 268 17.41 30.61 -10.48
CA ILE A 268 17.19 30.02 -9.16
C ILE A 268 15.94 29.16 -9.17
N ASP A 269 15.86 28.23 -8.24
CA ASP A 269 14.65 27.46 -7.95
C ASP A 269 14.29 27.59 -6.48
N VAL A 270 13.06 27.99 -6.15
CA VAL A 270 12.64 28.18 -4.75
C VAL A 270 11.90 26.96 -4.23
N LEU A 271 12.22 26.53 -3.01
CA LEU A 271 11.52 25.42 -2.37
C LEU A 271 10.13 25.88 -1.95
N MET A 272 9.11 25.15 -2.41
CA MET A 272 7.72 25.32 -2.01
C MET A 272 7.23 24.09 -1.27
N PRO A 273 6.33 24.26 -0.28
CA PRO A 273 5.88 23.16 0.55
C PRO A 273 4.99 22.17 -0.18
N ASP A 274 4.26 22.65 -1.19
CA ASP A 274 3.28 21.86 -1.94
C ASP A 274 3.22 22.29 -3.41
N LYS A 275 2.62 21.44 -4.24
CA LYS A 275 2.49 21.63 -5.69
C LYS A 275 1.60 22.83 -6.06
N GLY A 276 0.60 23.15 -5.25
CA GLY A 276 -0.26 24.31 -5.47
C GLY A 276 0.50 25.61 -5.30
N SER A 277 1.33 25.70 -4.26
CA SER A 277 2.24 26.83 -4.02
C SER A 277 3.27 26.99 -5.14
N SER A 278 3.86 25.89 -5.63
CA SER A 278 4.78 25.92 -6.78
C SER A 278 4.08 26.41 -8.07
N SER A 279 2.88 25.90 -8.35
CA SER A 279 2.11 26.29 -9.53
C SER A 279 1.70 27.77 -9.50
N SER A 280 1.31 28.26 -8.31
CA SER A 280 0.95 29.67 -8.10
C SER A 280 2.16 30.60 -8.20
N TRP A 281 3.35 30.12 -7.83
CA TRP A 281 4.59 30.88 -7.96
C TRP A 281 4.93 31.15 -9.43
N GLY A 282 4.84 30.11 -10.26
CA GLY A 282 5.13 30.15 -11.69
C GLY A 282 6.60 30.48 -12.01
N ARG A 283 6.89 30.73 -13.29
CA ARG A 283 8.21 31.22 -13.72
C ARG A 283 8.17 32.74 -13.84
N LYS A 284 9.07 33.43 -13.15
CA LYS A 284 9.15 34.90 -13.18
C LYS A 284 10.56 35.40 -12.96
N THR A 285 10.82 36.63 -13.38
CA THR A 285 12.09 37.30 -13.11
C THR A 285 11.98 38.02 -11.77
N VAL A 286 12.94 37.76 -10.87
CA VAL A 286 12.95 38.32 -9.52
C VAL A 286 14.32 38.92 -9.21
N THR A 287 14.33 39.85 -8.26
CA THR A 287 15.55 40.40 -7.70
C THR A 287 16.01 39.57 -6.51
N VAL A 288 17.28 39.19 -6.50
CA VAL A 288 17.94 38.49 -5.38
C VAL A 288 19.05 39.36 -4.83
N LYS A 289 19.07 39.51 -3.50
CA LYS A 289 20.15 40.21 -2.78
C LYS A 289 20.93 39.21 -1.96
N VAL A 290 22.24 39.15 -2.16
CA VAL A 290 23.11 38.32 -1.32
C VAL A 290 23.40 39.06 -0.01
N LEU A 291 23.01 38.44 1.10
CA LEU A 291 23.17 38.91 2.46
C LEU A 291 24.34 38.13 3.09
N ASN A 292 25.57 38.56 2.80
CA ASN A 292 26.77 38.01 3.45
C ASN A 292 26.93 38.56 4.87
#